data_AF-A0A517YCU4-F1
#
_entry.id   AF-A0A517YCU4-F1
#
_cell.length_a   1.000
_cell.length_b   1.000
_cell.length_c   1.000
_cell.angle_alpha   90.00
_cell.angle_beta   90.00
_cell.angle_gamma   90.00
#
_symmetry.space_group_name_H-M   'P 1'
#
loop_
_entity.id
_entity.type
_entity.pdbx_description
1 polymer ?
#
loop_
_entity_poly.entity_id
_entity_poly.type
_entity_poly.pdbx_seq_one_letter_code
_entity_poly.pdbx_strand_id
1 'polypeptide(L)'
;MTFQVFDKPMCCSTGVCGTQVDQTLVRFAADLDWLRRNGVQVERYSLSQQPSEFAQKADVRTALQTKGTNALPIIRVDGKIVCQGMYPSRNLLASWGHVALQDEAPASTV
;
A
#
# COMPACT_ATOMS: atom_id res chain seq x y z
N MET A 1 -11.14 -9.41 -5.23
CA MET A 1 -10.41 -8.18 -5.56
C MET A 1 -9.16 -8.12 -4.69
N THR A 2 -7.99 -7.89 -5.29
CA THR A 2 -6.72 -7.93 -4.57
C THR A 2 -5.92 -6.64 -4.79
N PHE A 3 -5.56 -6.00 -3.68
CA PHE A 3 -4.59 -4.92 -3.63
C PHE A 3 -3.20 -5.48 -3.33
N GLN A 4 -2.22 -5.10 -4.14
CA GLN A 4 -0.82 -5.41 -3.90
C GLN A 4 -0.05 -4.09 -3.81
N VAL A 5 0.61 -3.88 -2.68
CA VAL A 5 1.41 -2.70 -2.39
C VAL A 5 2.88 -3.07 -2.44
N PHE A 6 3.64 -2.39 -3.28
CA PHE A 6 5.07 -2.57 -3.45
C PHE A 6 5.77 -1.32 -2.94
N ASP A 7 6.28 -1.36 -1.73
CA ASP A 7 6.84 -0.21 -1.04
C ASP A 7 8.33 0.00 -1.32
N LYS A 8 8.78 1.19 -0.92
CA LYS A 8 10.20 1.52 -0.79
C LYS A 8 10.94 0.51 0.11
N PRO A 9 12.28 0.44 0.02
CA PRO A 9 13.07 -0.27 1.01
C PRO A 9 12.73 0.27 2.41
N MET A 10 12.21 -0.59 3.27
CA MET A 10 11.85 -0.26 4.65
C MET A 10 12.48 -1.29 5.59
N CYS A 11 12.83 -0.89 6.81
CA CYS A 11 13.36 -1.83 7.80
C CYS A 11 12.29 -2.84 8.29
N CYS A 12 11.00 -2.51 8.16
CA CYS A 12 9.84 -3.34 8.55
C CYS A 12 8.66 -3.11 7.57
N SER A 13 7.69 -4.03 7.56
CA SER A 13 6.55 -4.02 6.62
C SER A 13 5.64 -2.78 6.72
N THR A 14 5.65 -2.08 7.85
CA THR A 14 4.90 -0.83 8.03
C THR A 14 5.74 0.43 7.82
N GLY A 15 7.07 0.30 7.84
CA GLY A 15 8.00 1.44 7.80
C GLY A 15 8.02 2.31 9.07
N VAL A 16 7.46 1.82 10.18
CA VAL A 16 7.33 2.56 11.45
C VAL A 16 8.48 2.30 12.44
N CYS A 17 9.39 1.38 12.12
CA CYS A 17 10.55 1.04 12.93
C CYS A 17 11.67 2.07 12.74
N GLY A 18 11.72 3.10 13.62
CA GLY A 18 12.77 4.10 13.63
C GLY A 18 12.45 5.25 14.60
N THR A 19 13.45 6.08 14.92
CA THR A 19 13.27 7.26 15.80
C THR A 19 12.46 8.37 15.15
N GLN A 20 12.29 8.34 13.83
CA GLN A 20 11.52 9.30 13.06
C GLN A 20 10.46 8.56 12.23
N VAL A 21 9.25 8.49 12.79
CA VAL A 21 8.11 7.80 12.18
C VAL A 21 7.51 8.68 11.08
N ASP A 22 7.49 8.18 9.84
CA ASP A 22 6.78 8.83 8.74
C ASP A 22 5.26 8.68 8.92
N GLN A 23 4.59 9.78 9.24
CA GLN A 23 3.14 9.81 9.46
C GLN A 23 2.33 9.40 8.22
N THR A 24 2.89 9.54 7.02
CA THR A 24 2.27 9.07 5.78
C THR A 24 2.15 7.55 5.79
N LEU A 25 3.21 6.86 6.24
CA LEU A 25 3.23 5.39 6.32
C LEU A 25 2.30 4.85 7.41
N VAL A 26 2.19 5.57 8.54
CA VAL A 26 1.25 5.24 9.61
C VAL A 26 -0.19 5.32 9.11
N ARG A 27 -0.57 6.45 8.50
CA ARG A 27 -1.91 6.65 7.94
C ARG A 27 -2.22 5.62 6.86
N PHE A 28 -1.28 5.41 5.96
CA PHE A 28 -1.44 4.43 4.90
C PHE A 28 -1.58 3.00 5.42
N ALA A 29 -0.82 2.60 6.44
CA ALA A 29 -0.99 1.31 7.10
C ALA A 29 -2.39 1.16 7.69
N ALA A 30 -2.90 2.19 8.39
CA ALA A 30 -4.26 2.19 8.94
C ALA A 30 -5.33 2.12 7.83
N ASP A 31 -5.11 2.76 6.69
CA ASP A 31 -6.02 2.70 5.54
C ASP A 31 -6.04 1.31 4.88
N LEU A 32 -4.88 0.63 4.80
CA LEU A 32 -4.80 -0.75 4.32
C LEU A 32 -5.52 -1.72 5.28
N ASP A 33 -5.41 -1.50 6.59
CA ASP A 33 -6.14 -2.31 7.58
C ASP A 33 -7.65 -2.04 7.53
N TRP A 34 -8.06 -0.80 7.27
CA TRP A 34 -9.46 -0.47 6.99
C TRP A 34 -9.97 -1.18 5.73
N LEU A 35 -9.20 -1.25 4.63
CA LEU A 35 -9.56 -2.03 3.44
C LEU A 35 -9.76 -3.52 3.78
N ARG A 36 -8.83 -4.11 4.54
CA ARG A 36 -8.94 -5.52 4.99
C ARG A 36 -10.22 -5.78 5.77
N ARG A 37 -10.56 -4.89 6.70
CA ARG A 37 -11.80 -5.00 7.51
C ARG A 37 -13.07 -4.88 6.67
N ASN A 38 -13.00 -4.20 5.52
CA ASN A 38 -14.07 -4.11 4.53
C ASN A 38 -14.03 -5.23 3.48
N GLY A 39 -13.30 -6.33 3.73
CA GLY A 39 -13.30 -7.53 2.89
C GLY A 39 -12.36 -7.48 1.68
N VAL A 40 -11.50 -6.47 1.57
CA VAL A 40 -10.51 -6.37 0.50
C VAL A 40 -9.26 -7.17 0.86
N GLN A 41 -8.80 -8.04 -0.04
CA GLN A 41 -7.51 -8.73 0.12
C GLN A 41 -6.37 -7.73 -0.13
N VAL A 42 -5.50 -7.54 0.87
CA VAL A 42 -4.37 -6.61 0.79
C VAL A 42 -3.05 -7.32 1.09
N GLU A 43 -2.17 -7.35 0.09
CA GLU A 43 -0.79 -7.83 0.17
C GLU A 43 0.18 -6.64 0.13
N ARG A 44 1.22 -6.68 0.96
CA ARG A 44 2.18 -5.58 1.08
C ARG A 44 3.59 -6.15 1.11
N TYR A 45 4.44 -5.65 0.22
CA TYR A 45 5.82 -6.09 0.02
C TYR A 45 6.76 -4.90 0.14
N SER A 46 7.90 -5.09 0.80
CA SER A 46 8.97 -4.10 0.85
C SER A 46 10.16 -4.57 0.02
N LEU A 47 10.77 -3.67 -0.77
CA LEU A 47 11.88 -4.02 -1.66
C LEU A 47 13.10 -4.60 -0.92
N SER A 48 13.35 -4.16 0.32
CA SER A 48 14.43 -4.67 1.18
C SER A 48 14.16 -6.07 1.74
N GLN A 49 12.89 -6.45 1.88
CA GLN A 49 12.49 -7.70 2.55
C GLN A 49 12.07 -8.79 1.55
N GLN A 50 11.38 -8.43 0.47
CA GLN A 50 10.87 -9.35 -0.55
C GLN A 50 11.25 -8.91 -1.99
N PRO A 51 12.55 -8.73 -2.31
CA PRO A 51 12.97 -8.26 -3.64
C PRO A 51 12.51 -9.19 -4.79
N SER A 52 12.33 -10.49 -4.52
CA SER A 52 11.83 -11.46 -5.50
C SER A 52 10.41 -11.13 -5.98
N GLU A 53 9.54 -10.56 -5.14
CA GLU A 53 8.18 -10.19 -5.56
C GLU A 53 8.19 -9.06 -6.59
N PHE A 54 9.12 -8.11 -6.46
CA PHE A 54 9.29 -7.01 -7.41
C PHE A 54 9.84 -7.50 -8.75
N ALA A 55 10.73 -8.49 -8.73
CA ALA A 55 11.32 -9.07 -9.95
C ALA A 55 10.31 -9.94 -10.73
N GLN A 56 9.41 -10.64 -10.03
CA GLN A 56 8.45 -11.57 -10.63
C GLN A 56 7.27 -10.88 -11.33
N LYS A 57 6.88 -9.68 -10.89
CA LYS A 57 5.77 -8.94 -11.51
C LYS A 57 6.31 -8.04 -12.63
N ALA A 58 6.02 -8.38 -13.89
CA ALA A 58 6.65 -7.74 -15.05
C ALA A 58 6.40 -6.22 -15.11
N ASP A 59 5.19 -5.77 -14.79
CA ASP A 59 4.81 -4.36 -14.74
C ASP A 59 5.53 -3.58 -13.63
N VAL A 60 5.66 -4.17 -12.43
CA VAL A 60 6.46 -3.62 -11.32
C VAL A 60 7.93 -3.51 -11.72
N ARG A 61 8.49 -4.57 -12.29
CA ARG A 61 9.88 -4.60 -12.76
C ARG A 61 10.13 -3.52 -13.81
N THR A 62 9.26 -3.39 -14.81
CA THR A 62 9.36 -2.34 -15.83
C THR A 62 9.29 -0.95 -15.22
N ALA A 63 8.36 -0.71 -14.28
CA ALA A 63 8.27 0.59 -13.60
C ALA A 63 9.57 0.96 -12.86
N LEU A 64 10.17 0.00 -12.16
CA LEU A 64 11.47 0.18 -11.49
C LEU A 64 12.62 0.40 -12.47
N GLN A 65 12.63 -0.30 -13.61
CA GLN A 65 13.65 -0.10 -14.64
C GLN A 65 13.57 1.30 -15.27
N THR A 66 12.36 1.84 -15.46
CA THR A 66 12.16 3.16 -16.09
C THR A 66 12.35 4.32 -15.13
N LYS A 67 11.86 4.22 -13.89
CA LYS A 67 11.82 5.33 -12.93
C LYS A 67 12.67 5.12 -11.68
N GLY A 68 13.33 3.97 -11.54
CA GLY A 68 14.04 3.59 -10.33
C GLY A 68 13.12 3.50 -9.12
N THR A 69 13.66 3.75 -7.93
CA THR A 69 12.92 3.76 -6.66
C THR A 69 11.89 4.89 -6.56
N ASN A 70 11.92 5.88 -7.47
CA ASN A 70 10.90 6.93 -7.55
C ASN A 70 9.54 6.41 -8.04
N ALA A 71 9.49 5.20 -8.62
CA ALA A 71 8.21 4.55 -8.89
C ALA A 71 7.49 4.09 -7.61
N LEU A 72 8.19 3.98 -6.47
CA LEU A 72 7.65 3.41 -5.24
C LEU A 72 6.98 4.47 -4.35
N PRO A 73 5.87 4.15 -3.67
CA PRO A 73 5.19 2.84 -3.71
C PRO A 73 4.48 2.62 -5.05
N ILE A 74 4.39 1.36 -5.48
CA ILE A 74 3.56 0.94 -6.62
C ILE A 74 2.33 0.23 -6.06
N ILE A 75 1.15 0.67 -6.44
CA ILE A 75 -0.12 0.05 -6.04
C ILE A 75 -0.70 -0.67 -7.25
N ARG A 76 -0.96 -1.97 -7.07
CA ARG A 76 -1.62 -2.81 -8.06
C ARG A 76 -2.98 -3.25 -7.54
N VAL A 77 -3.98 -3.17 -8.40
CA VAL A 77 -5.35 -3.61 -8.14
C VAL A 77 -5.71 -4.61 -9.24
N ASP A 78 -6.09 -5.82 -8.84
CA ASP A 78 -6.43 -6.92 -9.74
C ASP A 78 -5.39 -7.11 -10.87
N GLY A 79 -4.11 -7.06 -10.47
CA GLY A 79 -2.96 -7.28 -11.35
C GLY A 79 -2.54 -6.08 -12.20
N LYS A 80 -3.18 -4.91 -12.08
CA LYS A 80 -2.86 -3.69 -12.85
C LYS A 80 -2.36 -2.57 -11.94
N ILE A 81 -1.32 -1.87 -12.37
CA ILE A 81 -0.83 -0.68 -11.67
C ILE A 81 -1.88 0.45 -11.77
N VAL A 82 -2.30 0.97 -10.61
CA VAL A 82 -3.22 2.12 -10.50
C VAL A 82 -2.56 3.36 -9.91
N CYS A 83 -1.42 3.21 -9.22
CA CYS A 83 -0.69 4.31 -8.62
C CYS A 83 0.82 4.00 -8.53
N GLN A 84 1.66 5.04 -8.64
CA GLN A 84 3.12 4.97 -8.54
C GLN A 84 3.66 6.23 -7.87
N GLY A 85 4.71 6.08 -7.06
CA GLY A 85 5.50 7.20 -6.53
C GLY A 85 4.85 7.97 -5.37
N MET A 86 3.62 7.65 -5.01
CA MET A 86 2.91 8.29 -3.90
C MET A 86 2.01 7.30 -3.16
N TYR A 87 1.89 7.49 -1.85
CA TYR A 87 0.91 6.79 -1.03
C TYR A 87 -0.47 7.44 -1.26
N PRO A 88 -1.47 6.70 -1.79
CA PRO A 88 -2.79 7.25 -2.08
C PRO A 88 -3.58 7.54 -0.80
N SER A 89 -4.55 8.45 -0.90
CA SER A 89 -5.48 8.73 0.19
C SER A 89 -6.53 7.62 0.35
N ARG A 90 -7.17 7.55 1.53
CA ARG A 90 -8.33 6.68 1.79
C ARG A 90 -9.41 6.80 0.72
N ASN A 91 -9.68 8.00 0.19
CA ASN A 91 -10.70 8.20 -0.84
C ASN A 91 -10.36 7.49 -2.17
N LEU A 92 -9.09 7.52 -2.58
CA LEU A 92 -8.64 6.79 -3.78
C LEU A 92 -8.70 5.28 -3.55
N LEU A 93 -8.25 4.83 -2.37
CA LEU A 93 -8.32 3.42 -1.98
C LEU A 93 -9.76 2.90 -1.95
N ALA A 94 -10.69 3.67 -1.40
CA ALA A 94 -12.11 3.37 -1.35
C ALA A 94 -12.72 3.28 -2.76
N SER A 95 -12.39 4.25 -3.63
CA SER A 95 -12.84 4.27 -5.02
C SER A 95 -12.37 3.04 -5.80
N TRP A 96 -11.09 2.70 -5.72
CA TRP A 96 -10.58 1.48 -6.37
C TRP A 96 -11.17 0.22 -5.74
N GLY A 97 -11.25 0.18 -4.41
CA GLY A 97 -11.72 -0.94 -3.60
C GLY A 97 -13.22 -1.19 -3.65
N HIS A 98 -13.99 -0.29 -4.26
CA HIS A 98 -15.46 -0.28 -4.19
C HIS A 98 -15.97 -0.35 -2.73
N VAL A 99 -15.22 0.25 -1.81
CA VAL A 99 -15.57 0.31 -0.38
C VAL A 99 -16.25 1.64 -0.11
N ALA A 100 -17.41 1.62 0.55
CA ALA A 100 -18.06 2.85 0.97
C ALA A 100 -17.20 3.57 2.01
N LEU A 101 -17.00 4.89 1.84
CA LEU A 101 -16.43 5.75 2.87
C LEU A 101 -17.48 5.94 3.99
N GLN A 102 -17.73 4.90 4.76
CA GLN A 102 -18.39 5.04 6.05
C GLN A 102 -17.28 5.25 7.07
N ASP A 103 -17.30 6.38 7.76
CA ASP A 103 -16.53 6.54 8.98
C ASP A 103 -16.96 5.42 9.92
N GLU A 104 -16.03 4.57 10.33
CA GLU A 104 -16.23 3.89 11.60
C GLU A 104 -16.27 4.99 12.66
N ALA A 105 -17.49 5.33 13.09
CA ALA A 105 -17.67 6.05 14.34
C ALA A 105 -16.84 5.31 15.41
N PRO A 106 -16.06 6.03 16.25
CA PRO A 106 -15.28 5.36 17.28
C PRO A 106 -16.22 4.50 18.11
N ALA A 107 -15.84 3.24 18.33
CA ALA A 107 -16.52 2.35 19.23
C ALA A 107 -16.69 3.07 20.58
N SER A 108 -17.90 3.59 20.83
CA SER A 108 -18.29 4.08 22.15
C SER A 108 -18.25 2.88 23.06
N THR A 109 -17.22 2.81 23.89
CA THR A 109 -17.20 1.92 25.03
C THR A 109 -17.70 2.74 26.21
N VAL A 110 -18.79 2.22 26.78
CA VAL A 110 -19.54 2.71 27.94
C VAL A 110 -18.71 2.60 29.22
#